data_AF-A0A7C3W1B1-F1
#
_entry.id   AF-A0A7C3W1B1-F1
#
_cell.length_a   1.000
_cell.length_b   1.000
_cell.length_c   1.000
_cell.angle_alpha   90.00
_cell.angle_beta   90.00
_cell.angle_gamma   90.00
#
_symmetry.space_group_name_H-M   'P 1'
#
loop_
_entity.id
_entity.type
_entity.pdbx_description
1 polymer ?
#
loop_
_entity_poly.entity_id
_entity_poly.type
_entity_poly.pdbx_seq_one_letter_code
_entity_poly.pdbx_strand_id
1 'polypeptide(L)' 'MKVIDCHVHCFPDDLAERAVARLTSAYQVVPSFDGTIGGAIRQMESAGIERSVVLPVATK' A
#
# COMPACT_ATOMS: atom_id res chain seq x y z
N MET A 1 -20.92 -10.45 1.44
CA MET A 1 -21.12 -9.00 1.15
C MET A 1 -19.96 -8.55 0.28
N LYS A 2 -20.20 -7.73 -0.76
CA LYS A 2 -19.11 -7.21 -1.58
C LYS A 2 -18.48 -6.00 -0.89
N VAL A 3 -17.20 -6.07 -0.54
CA VAL A 3 -16.47 -4.98 0.13
C VAL A 3 -15.55 -4.32 -0.89
N ILE A 4 -15.64 -2.99 -1.01
CA ILE A 4 -14.76 -2.18 -1.86
C ILE A 4 -14.04 -1.19 -0.96
N ASP A 5 -12.71 -1.23 -0.99
CA ASP A 5 -11.86 -0.21 -0.38
C ASP A 5 -11.63 0.92 -1.39
N CYS A 6 -12.10 2.12 -1.09
CA CYS A 6 -11.99 3.26 -2.00
C CYS A 6 -10.69 4.05 -1.85
N HIS A 7 -9.76 3.63 -0.98
CA HIS A 7 -8.55 4.38 -0.70
C HIS A 7 -7.37 3.45 -0.38
N VAL A 8 -6.68 2.99 -1.44
CA VAL A 8 -5.42 2.25 -1.30
C VAL A 8 -4.28 2.99 -1.98
N HIS A 9 -3.10 2.96 -1.37
CA HIS A 9 -1.85 3.39 -1.97
C HIS A 9 -0.88 2.21 -2.03
N CYS A 10 -0.25 2.02 -3.18
CA CYS A 10 0.84 1.08 -3.38
C CYS A 10 1.81 1.62 -4.42
N PHE A 11 3.04 1.12 -4.37
CA PHE A 11 4.05 1.31 -5.39
C PHE A 11 4.15 0.04 -6.24
N PRO A 12 4.62 0.14 -7.50
CA PRO A 12 5.16 -1.01 -8.21
C PRO A 12 6.14 -1.79 -7.31
N ASP A 13 6.07 -3.12 -7.35
CA ASP A 13 6.80 -3.98 -6.41
C ASP A 13 8.32 -3.73 -6.46
N ASP A 14 8.87 -3.45 -7.64
CA ASP A 14 10.28 -3.14 -7.88
C ASP A 14 10.71 -1.75 -7.34
N LEU A 15 9.74 -0.88 -7.02
CA LEU A 15 9.97 0.45 -6.46
C LEU A 15 9.68 0.53 -4.95
N ALA A 16 8.82 -0.35 -4.44
CA ALA A 16 8.25 -0.27 -3.09
C ALA A 16 9.29 -0.18 -1.98
N GLU A 17 10.29 -1.07 -1.97
CA GLU A 17 11.31 -1.11 -0.91
C GLU A 17 12.03 0.23 -0.76
N ARG A 18 12.52 0.79 -1.88
CA ARG A 18 13.24 2.07 -1.87
C ARG A 18 12.33 3.25 -1.55
N ALA A 19 11.09 3.23 -2.02
CA ALA A 19 10.12 4.28 -1.73
C ALA A 19 9.75 4.30 -0.25
N VAL A 20 9.41 3.14 0.33
CA VAL A 20 9.09 3.00 1.76
C VAL A 20 10.29 3.37 2.62
N ALA A 21 11.49 2.91 2.29
CA ALA A 21 12.71 3.27 3.03
C ALA A 21 12.93 4.79 3.06
N ARG A 22 12.72 5.48 1.93
CA ARG A 22 12.82 6.95 1.85
C ARG A 22 11.76 7.64 2.72
N LEU A 23 10.52 7.16 2.70
CA LEU A 23 9.43 7.72 3.51
C LEU A 23 9.65 7.48 5.01
N THR A 24 10.07 6.28 5.41
CA THR A 24 10.45 5.95 6.78
C THR A 24 11.56 6.86 7.28
N SER A 25 12.59 7.12 6.46
CA SER A 25 13.66 8.06 6.79
C SER A 25 13.16 9.50 6.90
N ALA A 26 12.27 9.94 6.02
CA ALA A 26 11.75 11.31 6.05
C ALA A 26 10.79 11.58 7.23
N TYR A 27 9.92 10.62 7.53
CA TYR A 27 8.85 10.79 8.53
C TYR A 27 9.16 10.15 9.88
N GLN A 28 10.24 9.38 10.00
CA GLN A 28 10.68 8.71 11.24
C GLN A 28 9.60 7.79 11.83
N VAL A 29 8.91 7.04 10.96
CA VAL A 29 7.83 6.10 11.34
C VAL A 29 8.13 4.67 10.89
N VAL A 30 7.66 3.70 11.68
CA VAL A 30 7.66 2.29 11.28
C VAL A 30 6.51 2.07 10.29
N PRO A 31 6.79 1.59 9.07
CA PRO A 31 5.75 1.33 8.09
C PRO A 31 4.88 0.16 8.56
N SER A 32 3.55 0.31 8.46
CA SER A 32 2.58 -0.75 8.77
C SER A 32 2.37 -1.74 7.62
N PHE A 33 2.97 -1.45 6.46
CA PHE A 33 2.76 -2.17 5.21
C PHE A 33 4.04 -2.13 4.35
N ASP A 34 4.24 -3.16 3.51
CA ASP A 34 5.44 -3.30 2.67
C ASP A 34 5.44 -2.38 1.43
N GLY A 35 4.31 -1.76 1.13
CA GLY A 35 4.15 -0.79 0.03
C GLY A 35 3.96 -1.41 -1.35
N THR A 36 3.99 -2.74 -1.48
CA THR A 36 3.93 -3.46 -2.77
C THR A 36 2.49 -3.67 -3.26
N ILE A 37 2.28 -3.88 -4.56
CA ILE A 37 0.99 -4.35 -5.09
C ILE A 37 0.72 -5.77 -4.59
N GLY A 38 1.72 -6.65 -4.64
CA GLY A 38 1.57 -8.03 -4.17
C GLY A 38 1.16 -8.13 -2.69
N GLY A 39 1.71 -7.26 -1.84
CA GLY A 39 1.34 -7.14 -0.44
C GLY A 39 -0.09 -6.63 -0.25
N ALA A 40 -0.52 -5.66 -1.07
CA ALA A 40 -1.85 -5.08 -0.98
C ALA A 40 -2.90 -6.14 -1.32
N ILE A 41 -2.66 -6.96 -2.35
CA ILE A 41 -3.54 -8.08 -2.73
C ILE A 41 -3.63 -9.10 -1.58
N ARG A 42 -2.51 -9.48 -0.96
CA ARG A 42 -2.53 -10.41 0.19
C ARG A 42 -3.33 -9.84 1.36
N GLN A 43 -3.21 -8.54 1.64
CA GLN A 43 -4.02 -7.88 2.67
C GLN A 43 -5.51 -7.89 2.30
N MET A 44 -5.86 -7.57 1.05
CA MET A 44 -7.24 -7.63 0.57
C MET A 44 -7.86 -9.01 0.77
N GLU A 45 -7.14 -10.08 0.42
CA GLU A 45 -7.57 -11.47 0.62
C GLU A 45 -7.82 -11.77 2.11
N SER A 46 -6.89 -11.39 2.98
CA SER A 46 -7.02 -11.62 4.43
C SER A 46 -8.14 -10.81 5.08
N ALA A 47 -8.47 -9.64 4.52
CA ALA A 47 -9.49 -8.72 5.03
C ALA A 47 -10.87 -8.92 4.40
N GLY A 48 -11.00 -9.81 3.40
CA GLY A 48 -12.25 -10.02 2.67
C GLY A 48 -12.65 -8.85 1.75
N ILE A 49 -11.67 -8.07 1.26
CA ILE A 49 -11.88 -6.96 0.33
C ILE A 49 -11.87 -7.50 -1.11
N GLU A 50 -12.95 -7.28 -1.87
CA GLU A 50 -13.10 -7.81 -3.24
C GLU A 50 -12.41 -6.92 -4.29
N ARG A 51 -12.38 -5.61 -4.05
CA ARG A 51 -11.83 -4.60 -4.95
C ARG A 51 -11.24 -3.45 -4.13
N SER A 52 -10.17 -2.87 -4.65
CA SER A 52 -9.59 -1.65 -4.12
C SER A 52 -9.39 -0.62 -5.22
N VAL A 53 -9.59 0.66 -4.90
CA VAL A 53 -9.27 1.78 -5.78
C VAL A 53 -7.88 2.28 -5.42
N VAL A 54 -6.93 2.10 -6.34
CA VAL A 54 -5.56 2.60 -6.17
C VAL A 54 -5.53 4.09 -6.50
N LEU A 55 -5.09 4.89 -5.53
CA LEU A 55 -4.93 6.33 -5.64
C LEU A 55 -3.44 6.71 -5.77
N PRO A 56 -3.12 7.83 -6.45
CA PRO A 56 -1.76 8.35 -6.48
C PRO A 56 -1.18 8.53 -5.06
N VAL A 57 0.10 8.19 -4.88
CA VAL A 57 0.78 8.36 -3.60
C VAL A 57 0.98 9.85 -3.31
N ALA A 58 0.37 10.34 -2.22
CA ALA A 58 0.33 11.75 -1.86
C ALA A 58 1.46 12.16 -0.90
N THR A 59 2.71 11.99 -1.32
CA THR A 59 3.92 12.35 -0.55
C THR A 59 4.69 13.47 -1.25
N LYS A 60 5.25 14.42 -0.49
CA LYS A 60 6.06 15.54 -1.02
C LYS A 60 7.53 15.16 -1.24
#